data_AF-A0A942TBP1-F1
#
_entry.id   AF-A0A942TBP1-F1
#
_cell.length_a   1.000
_cell.length_b   1.000
_cell.length_c   1.000
_cell.angle_alpha   90.00
_cell.angle_beta   90.00
_cell.angle_gamma   90.00
#
_symmetry.space_group_name_H-M   'P 1'
#
loop_
_entity.id
_entity.type
_entity.pdbx_description
1 polymer ?
#
loop_
_entity_poly.entity_id
_entity_poly.type
_entity_poly.pdbx_seq_one_letter_code
_entity_poly.pdbx_strand_id
1 'polypeptide(L)'
;MYKKSKAFGYVLVEKEFAESNHEHYKKVLKGFEKVCKERNLKLVKVYEDRFTDANAPQPTKEFLNLLRVKDKYDYLINFSLGHYMIMSPDGHLEII
;
A
#
# COMPACT_ATOMS: atom_id res chain seq x y z
N MET A 1 -19.19 18.12 7.73
CA MET A 1 -18.51 16.81 7.56
C MET A 1 -17.03 17.06 7.41
N TYR A 2 -16.20 16.59 8.35
CA TYR A 2 -14.74 16.66 8.20
C TYR A 2 -14.32 15.77 7.02
N LYS A 3 -13.49 16.31 6.12
CA LYS A 3 -12.98 15.58 4.97
C LYS A 3 -12.01 14.52 5.48
N LYS A 4 -12.29 13.24 5.20
CA LYS A 4 -11.36 12.16 5.53
C LYS A 4 -10.02 12.39 4.83
N SER A 5 -8.93 12.23 5.57
CA SER A 5 -7.58 12.22 5.01
C SER A 5 -7.45 11.09 3.99
N LYS A 6 -6.70 11.35 2.91
CA LYS A 6 -6.52 10.41 1.81
C LYS A 6 -5.35 9.47 2.10
N ALA A 7 -5.57 8.19 1.87
CA ALA A 7 -4.54 7.16 1.97
C ALA A 7 -4.36 6.43 0.65
N PHE A 8 -3.14 5.98 0.38
CA PHE A 8 -2.83 5.10 -0.74
C PHE A 8 -2.22 3.81 -0.22
N GLY A 9 -2.62 2.69 -0.82
CA GLY A 9 -1.99 1.40 -0.61
C GLY A 9 -0.85 1.19 -1.61
N TYR A 10 0.19 0.51 -1.16
CA TYR A 10 1.24 -0.03 -2.01
C TYR A 10 1.53 -1.46 -1.60
N VAL A 11 1.71 -2.35 -2.57
CA VAL A 11 2.19 -3.69 -2.34
C VAL A 11 3.10 -4.10 -3.48
N LEU A 12 4.29 -4.58 -3.12
CA LEU A 12 5.22 -5.23 -4.03
C LEU A 12 5.13 -6.73 -3.80
N VAL A 13 4.73 -7.49 -4.82
CA VAL A 13 4.46 -8.92 -4.69
C VAL A 13 5.10 -9.69 -5.83
N GLU A 14 5.54 -10.91 -5.55
CA GLU A 14 5.99 -11.82 -6.61
C GLU A 14 4.78 -12.23 -7.45
N LYS A 15 4.91 -12.20 -8.77
CA LYS A 15 3.82 -12.51 -9.69
C LYS A 15 3.28 -13.93 -9.47
N GLU A 16 4.18 -14.91 -9.39
CA GLU A 16 3.81 -16.31 -9.18
C GLU A 16 3.11 -16.51 -7.83
N PHE A 17 3.55 -15.80 -6.79
CA PHE A 17 2.87 -15.82 -5.50
C PHE A 17 1.46 -15.25 -5.59
N ALA A 18 1.28 -14.08 -6.22
CA ALA A 18 -0.04 -13.46 -6.36
C ALA A 18 -1.01 -14.33 -7.16
N GLU A 19 -0.52 -15.07 -8.15
CA GLU A 19 -1.32 -15.97 -8.99
C GLU A 19 -1.63 -17.29 -8.27
N SER A 20 -0.63 -17.93 -7.64
CA SER A 20 -0.76 -19.23 -6.98
C SER A 20 -1.47 -19.13 -5.63
N ASN A 21 -1.32 -18.00 -4.93
CA ASN A 21 -1.94 -17.72 -3.63
C ASN A 21 -3.00 -16.62 -3.73
N HIS A 22 -3.80 -16.64 -4.80
CA HIS A 22 -4.78 -15.60 -5.12
C HIS A 22 -5.74 -15.26 -3.97
N GLU A 23 -6.16 -16.25 -3.18
CA GLU A 23 -7.04 -16.01 -2.03
C GLU A 23 -6.34 -15.22 -0.92
N HIS A 24 -5.08 -15.54 -0.65
CA HIS A 24 -4.29 -14.81 0.33
C HIS A 24 -4.05 -13.38 -0.16
N TYR A 25 -3.70 -13.22 -1.43
CA TYR A 25 -3.50 -11.90 -2.03
C TYR A 25 -4.77 -11.03 -1.98
N LYS A 26 -5.95 -11.61 -2.27
CA LYS A 26 -7.24 -10.93 -2.08
C LYS A 26 -7.48 -10.49 -0.64
N LYS A 27 -7.06 -11.28 0.36
CA LYS A 27 -7.16 -10.89 1.78
C LYS A 27 -6.26 -9.69 2.09
N VAL A 28 -5.06 -9.65 1.50
CA VAL A 28 -4.16 -8.49 1.60
C VAL A 28 -4.83 -7.23 1.04
N LEU A 29 -5.39 -7.31 -0.17
CA LEU A 29 -6.08 -6.16 -0.78
C LEU A 29 -7.26 -5.66 0.09
N LYS A 30 -8.07 -6.56 0.64
CA LYS A 30 -9.17 -6.22 1.56
C LYS A 30 -8.67 -5.63 2.88
N GLY A 31 -7.47 -6.01 3.33
CA GLY A 31 -6.88 -5.48 4.55
C GLY A 31 -6.57 -3.99 4.44
N PHE A 32 -6.16 -3.47 3.26
CA PHE A 32 -6.00 -2.03 3.05
C PHE A 32 -7.30 -1.25 3.31
N GLU A 33 -8.44 -1.77 2.87
CA GLU A 33 -9.75 -1.16 3.12
C GLU A 33 -10.09 -1.15 4.61
N LYS A 34 -9.82 -2.28 5.30
CA LYS A 34 -10.04 -2.42 6.74
C LYS A 34 -9.17 -1.44 7.53
N VAL A 35 -7.87 -1.38 7.24
CA VAL A 35 -6.91 -0.46 7.87
C VAL A 35 -7.35 0.99 7.71
N CYS A 36 -7.77 1.38 6.50
CA CYS A 36 -8.29 2.72 6.25
C CYS A 36 -9.57 3.00 7.05
N LYS A 37 -10.51 2.04 7.10
CA LYS A 37 -11.78 2.19 7.83
C LYS A 37 -11.54 2.42 9.32
N GLU A 38 -10.66 1.65 9.94
CA GLU A 38 -10.32 1.73 11.37
C GLU A 38 -9.66 3.07 11.72
N ARG A 39 -8.90 3.67 10.79
CA ARG A 39 -8.24 4.97 10.98
C ARG A 39 -9.02 6.16 10.43
N ASN A 40 -10.27 5.95 10.03
CA ASN A 40 -11.12 6.97 9.41
C ASN A 40 -10.47 7.65 8.17
N LEU A 41 -9.66 6.90 7.42
CA LEU A 41 -9.02 7.34 6.19
C LEU A 41 -9.88 6.99 4.97
N LYS A 42 -9.65 7.68 3.85
CA LYS A 42 -10.20 7.33 2.55
C LYS A 42 -9.11 6.65 1.71
N LEU A 43 -9.21 5.33 1.53
CA LEU A 43 -8.37 4.62 0.55
C LEU A 43 -8.72 5.12 -0.85
N VAL A 44 -7.74 5.68 -1.56
CA VAL A 44 -7.96 6.23 -2.90
C VAL A 44 -7.63 5.21 -3.98
N LYS A 45 -6.48 4.53 -3.86
CA LYS A 45 -6.03 3.48 -4.76
C LYS A 45 -5.02 2.59 -4.03
N VAL A 46 -4.96 1.33 -4.41
CA VAL A 46 -3.85 0.43 -4.09
C VAL A 46 -3.02 0.28 -5.36
N TYR A 47 -1.72 0.52 -5.25
CA TYR A 47 -0.75 0.27 -6.29
C TYR A 47 -0.13 -1.11 -6.07
N GLU A 48 -0.20 -1.94 -7.11
CA GLU A 48 0.29 -3.31 -7.09
C GLU A 48 1.44 -3.43 -8.08
N ASP A 49 2.65 -3.61 -7.56
CA ASP A 49 3.79 -3.93 -8.39
C ASP A 49 4.06 -5.43 -8.31
N ARG A 50 4.13 -6.09 -9.48
CA ARG A 50 4.38 -7.52 -9.59
C ARG A 50 5.75 -7.76 -10.19
N PHE A 51 6.63 -8.41 -9.44
CA PHE A 51 7.96 -8.77 -9.93
C PHE A 51 8.05 -10.26 -10.26
N THR A 52 8.90 -10.60 -11.22
CA THR A 52 9.20 -11.99 -11.63
C THR A 52 10.63 -12.41 -11.26
N ASP A 53 11.52 -11.45 -10.97
CA ASP A 53 12.89 -11.71 -10.54
C ASP A 53 13.06 -11.27 -9.09
N ALA A 54 13.27 -12.24 -8.21
CA ALA A 54 13.47 -12.01 -6.79
C ALA A 54 14.80 -11.28 -6.47
N ASN A 55 15.75 -11.21 -7.40
CA ASN A 55 17.04 -10.56 -7.19
C ASN A 55 16.99 -9.03 -7.40
N ALA A 56 15.93 -8.50 -8.00
CA ALA A 56 15.78 -7.07 -8.22
C ALA A 56 14.30 -6.63 -8.19
N PRO A 57 13.58 -6.83 -7.07
CA PRO A 57 12.23 -6.30 -6.92
C PRO A 57 12.30 -4.78 -6.81
N GLN A 58 12.18 -4.09 -7.95
CA GLN A 58 12.19 -2.64 -8.01
C GLN A 58 10.76 -2.10 -8.06
N PRO A 59 10.43 -1.10 -7.23
CA PRO A 59 9.19 -0.37 -7.39
C PRO A 59 9.10 0.24 -8.79
N THR A 60 7.91 0.26 -9.37
CA THR A 60 7.68 0.86 -10.66
C THR A 60 7.93 2.37 -10.60
N LYS A 61 8.26 2.94 -11.76
CA LYS A 61 8.33 4.41 -11.92
C LYS A 61 7.02 5.09 -11.48
N GLU A 62 5.87 4.40 -11.59
CA GLU A 62 4.59 4.91 -11.11
C GLU A 62 4.59 5.09 -9.59
N PHE A 63 5.06 4.10 -8.82
CA PHE A 63 5.21 4.23 -7.37
C PHE A 63 6.23 5.29 -6.97
N LEU A 64 7.41 5.30 -7.59
CA LEU A 64 8.44 6.31 -7.31
C LEU A 64 7.96 7.73 -7.60
N ASN A 65 7.15 7.90 -8.64
CA ASN A 65 6.55 9.18 -8.96
C ASN A 65 5.51 9.59 -7.90
N LEU A 66 4.72 8.66 -7.35
CA LEU A 66 3.78 8.97 -6.26
C LEU A 66 4.49 9.53 -5.02
N LEU A 67 5.63 8.93 -4.64
CA LEU A 67 6.43 9.43 -3.52
C LEU A 67 6.90 10.87 -3.74
N ARG A 68 7.09 11.29 -5.00
CA ARG A 68 7.47 12.65 -5.38
C ARG A 68 6.29 13.63 -5.37
N VAL A 69 5.06 13.14 -5.48
CA VAL A 69 3.83 13.97 -5.40
C VAL A 69 3.24 14.00 -3.99
N LYS A 70 4.09 13.85 -2.96
CA LYS A 70 3.71 13.75 -1.53
C LYS A 70 2.69 14.82 -1.10
N ASP A 71 2.68 15.99 -1.72
CA ASP A 71 1.70 17.07 -1.49
C ASP A 71 0.23 16.72 -1.85
N LYS A 72 -0.03 15.60 -2.52
CA LYS A 72 -1.39 15.18 -2.88
C LYS A 72 -2.05 14.26 -1.85
N TYR A 73 -1.29 13.65 -0.94
CA TYR A 73 -1.72 12.50 -0.15
C TYR A 73 -1.23 12.57 1.29
N ASP A 74 -2.13 12.24 2.22
CA ASP A 74 -1.85 12.38 3.65
C ASP A 74 -1.14 11.13 4.18
N TYR A 75 -1.54 9.93 3.76
CA TYR A 75 -0.99 8.68 4.28
C TYR A 75 -0.55 7.71 3.17
N LEU A 76 0.58 7.03 3.40
CA LEU A 76 0.99 5.85 2.63
C LEU A 76 0.83 4.61 3.50
N ILE A 77 0.14 3.59 2.97
CA ILE A 77 0.01 2.28 3.59
C ILE A 77 0.76 1.30 2.69
N ASN A 78 1.69 0.55 3.25
CA ASN A 78 2.42 -0.50 2.55
C ASN A 78 2.13 -1.85 3.20
N PHE A 79 1.98 -2.93 2.42
CA PHE A 79 1.96 -4.28 2.96
C PHE A 79 3.30 -4.97 2.68
N SER A 80 4.03 -5.32 3.73
CA SER A 80 5.31 -6.02 3.62
C SER A 80 5.55 -6.90 4.84
N LEU A 81 6.24 -8.03 4.65
CA LEU A 81 6.59 -8.97 5.72
C LEU A 81 5.39 -9.38 6.60
N GLY A 82 4.19 -9.48 6.01
CA GLY A 82 2.96 -9.85 6.72
C GLY A 82 2.27 -8.72 7.49
N HIS A 83 2.79 -7.49 7.46
CA HIS A 83 2.29 -6.35 8.23
C HIS A 83 1.88 -5.19 7.32
N TYR A 84 0.96 -4.36 7.83
CA TYR A 84 0.66 -3.07 7.22
C TYR A 84 1.52 -2.01 7.91
N MET A 85 2.27 -1.26 7.10
CA MET A 85 3.10 -0.16 7.54
C MET A 85 2.45 1.14 7.07
N ILE A 86 2.17 2.04 8.00
CA ILE A 86 1.45 3.28 7.75
C ILE A 86 2.38 4.44 8.02
N MET A 87 2.68 5.20 6.98
CA MET A 87 3.45 6.44 7.08
C MET A 87 2.49 7.62 7.05
N SER A 88 2.51 8.42 8.10
CA SER A 88 1.73 9.65 8.26
C SER A 88 2.39 10.85 7.59
N PRO A 89 1.67 11.99 7.42
CA PRO A 89 2.21 13.16 6.73
C PRO A 89 3.47 13.73 7.39
N ASP A 90 3.51 13.69 8.72
CA ASP A 90 4.62 14.14 9.58
C ASP A 90 5.80 13.16 9.60
N GLY A 91 5.71 12.04 8.88
CA GLY A 91 6.79 11.07 8.75
C GLY A 91 6.84 10.02 9.85
N HIS A 92 5.85 9.97 10.76
CA HIS A 92 5.74 8.85 11.69
C HIS A 92 5.36 7.56 10.95
N LEU A 93 6.00 6.46 11.36
CA LEU A 93 5.73 5.12 10.86
C LEU A 93 5.06 4.29 11.95
N GLU A 94 3.88 3.75 11.64
CA GLU A 94 3.14 2.80 12.46
C GLU A 94 3.14 1.43 11.78
N ILE A 95 3.25 0.34 12.55
CA ILE A 95 3.18 -1.03 12.04
C ILE A 95 2.02 -1.74 12.73
N ILE A 96 1.17 -2.41 11.96
CA ILE A 96 -0.01 -3.17 12.41
C ILE A 96 -0.16 -4.50 11.70
#